data_AF-A0A757H3W4-F1
#
_entry.id   AF-A0A757H3W4-F1
#
_cell.length_a   1.000
_cell.length_b   1.000
_cell.length_c   1.000
_cell.angle_alpha   90.00
_cell.angle_beta   90.00
_cell.angle_gamma   90.00
#
_symmetry.space_group_name_H-M   'P 1'
#
loop_
_entity.id
_entity.type
_entity.pdbx_description
1 polymer ?
#
loop_
_entity_poly.entity_id
_entity_poly.type
_entity_poly.pdbx_seq_one_letter_code
_entity_poly.pdbx_strand_id
1 'polypeptide(L)' 'EVAPGVITETGYIQVELDGIPCASLSIPCRYTHSPAEVASLRDLADCIRLLTALANMSPEQFPIEPETGATQEARP' A
#
# COMPACT_ATOMS: atom_id res chain seq x y z
N GLU A 1 8.06 -6.08 -1.26
CA GLU A 1 8.98 -5.10 -1.86
C GLU A 1 8.16 -4.05 -2.59
N VAL A 2 8.48 -2.77 -2.42
CA VAL A 2 7.96 -1.70 -3.27
C VAL A 2 9.18 -1.00 -3.86
N ALA A 3 9.38 -1.16 -5.15
CA ALA A 3 10.50 -0.57 -5.87
C ALA A 3 9.98 0.36 -6.98
N PRO A 4 10.52 1.58 -7.12
CA PRO A 4 10.14 2.47 -8.22
C PRO A 4 10.31 1.79 -9.58
N GLY A 5 9.24 1.75 -10.37
CA GLY A 5 9.24 1.11 -11.70
C GLY A 5 8.93 -0.38 -11.72
N VAL A 6 8.79 -1.03 -10.56
CA VAL A 6 8.27 -2.40 -10.47
C VAL A 6 6.75 -2.34 -10.34
N ILE A 7 6.06 -2.97 -11.28
CA ILE A 7 4.61 -3.17 -11.19
C ILE A 7 4.31 -4.37 -10.29
N THR A 8 3.57 -4.13 -9.22
CA THR A 8 2.97 -5.17 -8.37
C THR A 8 1.45 -5.09 -8.52
N GLU A 9 0.70 -5.99 -7.87
CA GLU A 9 -0.77 -5.95 -7.91
C GLU A 9 -1.34 -4.57 -7.56
N THR A 10 -0.70 -3.85 -6.61
CA THR A 10 -1.19 -2.55 -6.15
C THR A 10 -1.14 -1.51 -7.27
N GLY A 11 -0.22 -1.67 -8.24
CA GLY A 11 -0.10 -0.77 -9.38
C GLY A 11 -1.23 -0.89 -10.41
N TYR A 12 -2.08 -1.91 -10.31
CA TYR A 12 -3.19 -2.15 -11.24
C TYR A 12 -4.56 -2.10 -10.53
N ILE A 13 -4.66 -2.58 -9.27
CA ILE A 13 -5.92 -2.58 -8.52
C ILE A 13 -6.49 -1.17 -8.30
N GLN A 14 -5.65 -0.14 -8.23
CA GLN A 14 -6.09 1.25 -8.08
C GLN A 14 -6.87 1.78 -9.30
N VAL A 15 -6.63 1.22 -10.48
CA VAL A 15 -7.15 1.72 -11.76
C VAL A 15 -8.16 0.78 -12.41
N GLU A 16 -8.40 -0.38 -11.80
CA GLU A 16 -9.34 -1.38 -12.28
C GLU A 16 -10.73 -1.16 -11.67
N LEU A 17 -11.79 -1.36 -12.46
CA LEU A 17 -13.19 -1.11 -12.08
C LEU A 17 -13.39 0.33 -11.55
N ASP A 18 -14.15 0.50 -10.46
CA ASP A 18 -14.39 1.80 -9.82
C ASP A 18 -13.20 2.26 -8.94
N GLY A 19 -12.07 1.56 -9.00
CA GLY A 19 -10.86 1.85 -8.23
C GLY A 19 -10.99 1.43 -6.76
N ILE A 20 -10.08 0.57 -6.30
CA ILE A 20 -10.01 0.21 -4.87
C ILE A 20 -8.89 1.05 -4.24
N PRO A 21 -9.18 1.87 -3.20
CA PRO A 21 -8.14 2.57 -2.46
C PRO A 21 -7.17 1.56 -1.85
N CYS A 22 -5.94 1.54 -2.34
CA CYS A 22 -4.89 0.68 -1.82
C CYS A 22 -3.58 1.44 -1.73
N ALA A 23 -2.74 1.01 -0.79
CA ALA A 23 -1.43 1.59 -0.54
C ALA A 23 -0.46 0.46 -0.24
N SER A 24 0.74 0.53 -0.82
CA SER A 24 1.79 -0.44 -0.53
C SER A 24 2.65 0.05 0.64
N LEU A 25 2.90 -0.83 1.61
CA LEU A 25 3.83 -0.61 2.71
C LEU A 25 4.99 -1.62 2.60
N SER A 26 6.23 -1.15 2.72
CA SER A 26 7.40 -2.04 2.71
C SER A 26 8.59 -1.43 3.45
N ILE A 27 9.62 -2.25 3.64
CA ILE A 27 10.92 -1.86 4.22
C ILE A 27 12.04 -2.06 3.20
N PRO A 28 13.18 -1.37 3.35
CA PRO A 28 14.35 -1.62 2.52
C PRO A 28 14.89 -3.05 2.71
N CYS A 29 15.06 -3.75 1.59
CA CYS A 29 15.66 -5.07 1.54
C CYS A 29 16.83 -5.09 0.55
N ARG A 30 17.77 -6.02 0.74
CA ARG A 30 18.86 -6.32 -0.22
C ARG A 30 18.76 -7.77 -0.68
N TYR A 31 19.15 -7.98 -1.93
CA TYR A 31 19.14 -9.29 -2.59
C TYR A 31 17.74 -9.91 -2.61
N THR A 32 16.71 -9.11 -2.87
CA THR A 32 15.36 -9.64 -3.02
C THR A 32 15.32 -10.66 -4.16
N HIS A 33 14.53 -11.73 -4.00
CA HIS A 33 14.51 -12.93 -4.87
C HIS A 33 15.73 -13.86 -4.79
N SER A 34 16.61 -13.66 -3.80
CA SER A 34 17.69 -14.61 -3.46
C SER A 34 17.21 -15.66 -2.44
N PRO A 35 17.79 -16.87 -2.39
CA PRO A 35 17.58 -17.82 -1.29
C PRO A 35 17.94 -17.26 0.10
N ALA A 36 18.76 -16.21 0.15
CA ALA A 36 19.08 -15.48 1.36
C ALA A 36 18.96 -13.97 1.10
N GLU A 37 18.00 -13.33 1.78
CA GLU A 37 17.75 -11.90 1.73
C GLU A 37 18.22 -11.21 3.01
N VAL A 38 18.39 -9.88 2.95
CA VAL A 38 18.84 -9.08 4.10
C VAL A 38 17.94 -7.87 4.29
N ALA A 39 17.49 -7.65 5.52
CA ALA A 39 16.71 -6.48 5.93
C ALA A 39 17.15 -5.97 7.31
N SER A 40 16.78 -4.73 7.64
CA SER A 40 17.03 -4.11 8.93
C SER A 40 15.98 -4.55 9.96
N LEU A 41 16.42 -5.07 11.12
CA LEU A 41 15.51 -5.40 12.23
C LEU A 41 14.79 -4.16 12.78
N ARG A 42 15.45 -2.99 12.72
CA ARG A 42 14.84 -1.73 13.13
C ARG A 42 13.69 -1.35 12.20
N ASP A 43 13.91 -1.43 10.89
CA ASP A 43 12.90 -1.06 9.89
C ASP A 43 11.70 -2.01 9.98
N LEU A 44 11.95 -3.29 10.25
CA LEU A 44 10.90 -4.27 10.53
C LEU A 44 10.08 -3.88 11.76
N ALA A 45 10.73 -3.52 12.87
CA ALA A 45 10.04 -3.11 14.09
C ALA A 45 9.21 -1.81 13.88
N ASP A 46 9.78 -0.83 13.18
CA ASP A 46 9.09 0.43 12.88
C ASP A 46 7.90 0.21 11.92
N CYS A 47 8.05 -0.68 10.93
CA CYS A 47 6.97 -1.09 10.03
C CYS A 47 5.82 -1.75 10.79
N ILE A 48 6.11 -2.67 11.73
CA ILE A 48 5.10 -3.29 12.59
C ILE A 48 4.36 -2.24 13.41
N ARG A 49 5.08 -1.28 14.00
CA ARG A 49 4.47 -0.19 14.78
C ARG A 49 3.53 0.66 13.93
N LEU A 50 3.96 1.03 12.72
CA LEU A 50 3.14 1.80 11.78
C LEU A 50 1.87 1.05 11.37
N LEU A 51 2.01 -0.21 10.93
CA LEU A 51 0.88 -1.04 10.52
C LEU A 51 -0.12 -1.24 11.67
N THR A 52 0.38 -1.46 12.88
CA THR A 52 -0.46 -1.62 14.08
C THR A 52 -1.19 -0.32 14.42
N ALA A 53 -0.53 0.83 14.28
CA ALA A 53 -1.18 2.13 14.51
C ALA A 53 -2.28 2.39 13.47
N LEU A 54 -2.05 2.05 12.21
CA LEU A 54 -3.03 2.19 11.12
C LEU A 54 -4.23 1.25 11.32
N ALA A 55 -3.99 -0.02 11.68
CA ALA A 55 -5.05 -1.01 11.89
C ALA A 55 -5.94 -0.69 13.12
N ASN A 56 -5.41 0.03 14.11
CA ASN A 56 -6.15 0.44 15.31
C ASN A 56 -6.70 1.88 15.20
N MET A 57 -6.48 2.57 14.08
CA MET A 57 -6.99 3.93 13.87
C MET A 57 -8.51 3.89 13.68
N SER A 58 -9.22 4.90 14.19
CA SER A 58 -10.66 4.99 13.94
C SER A 58 -10.93 5.39 12.47
N PRO A 59 -12.01 4.91 11.84
CA PRO A 59 -12.31 5.24 10.45
C PRO A 59 -12.43 6.75 10.19
N GLU A 60 -12.87 7.52 11.18
CA GLU A 60 -13.04 8.98 11.10
C GLU A 60 -11.71 9.74 11.05
N GLN A 61 -10.63 9.11 11.51
CA GLN A 61 -9.28 9.67 11.48
C GLN A 61 -8.52 9.28 10.21
N PHE A 62 -9.08 8.36 9.42
CA PHE A 62 -8.44 7.89 8.21
C PHE A 62 -8.48 9.01 7.14
N PRO A 63 -7.34 9.37 6.52
CA PRO A 63 -7.24 10.54 5.66
C PRO A 63 -7.75 10.27 4.23
N ILE A 64 -8.94 9.69 4.10
CA ILE A 64 -9.67 9.53 2.84
C ILE A 64 -11.11 10.00 3.08
N GLU A 65 -11.55 11.01 2.35
CA GLU A 65 -12.97 11.35 2.35
C GLU A 65 -13.73 10.22 1.63
N PRO A 66 -14.80 9.65 2.24
CA PRO A 66 -15.63 8.71 1.51
C PRO A 66 -16.25 9.43 0.32
N GLU A 67 -15.90 8.97 -0.90
CA GLU A 67 -16.45 9.44 -2.17
C GLU A 67 -17.99 9.43 -2.10
N THR A 68 -18.58 10.57 -1.75
CA THR A 68 -20.02 10.73 -1.68
C THR A 68 -20.50 11.10 -3.08
N GLY A 69 -20.63 10.08 -3.93
CA GLY A 69 -21.29 10.19 -5.23
C GLY A 69 -20.45 10.80 -6.35
N ALA A 70 -19.83 9.95 -7.16
CA ALA A 70 -19.50 10.28 -8.53
C ALA A 70 -19.72 9.04 -9.40
N THR A 71 -20.87 9.00 -10.08
CA THR A 71 -21.03 8.22 -11.30
C THR A 71 -20.01 8.76 -12.30
N GLN A 72 -18.80 8.20 -12.34
CA GLN A 72 -17.85 8.52 -13.39
C GLN A 72 -18.32 7.79 -14.64
N GLU A 73 -19.11 8.48 -15.45
CA GLU A 73 -19.55 7.98 -16.75
C GLU A 73 -18.33 7.53 -17.55
N ALA A 74 -18.31 6.24 -17.88
CA ALA A 74 -17.43 5.67 -18.88
C ALA A 74 -17.51 6.54 -20.15
N ARG A 75 -16.40 7.18 -20.50
CA ARG A 75 -16.20 7.82 -21.80
C ARG A 75 -15.13 7.05 -22.58
N PRO A 76 -15.35 6.90 -23.89
CA PRO A 76 -14.94 5.74 -24.71
C PRO A 76 -13.43 5.59 -24.89
#